data_AF-A0A6J7PD18-F1
#
_entry.id   AF-A0A6J7PD18-F1
#
_cell.length_a   1.000
_cell.length_b   1.000
_cell.length_c   1.000
_cell.angle_alpha   90.00
_cell.angle_beta   90.00
_cell.angle_gamma   90.00
#
_symmetry.space_group_name_H-M   'P 1'
#
loop_
_entity.id
_entity.type
_entity.pdbx_description
1 polymer ?
#
loop_
_entity_poly.entity_id
_entity_poly.type
_entity_poly.pdbx_seq_one_letter_code
_entity_poly.pdbx_strand_id
1 'polypeptide(L)'
;MPFLMTHFYPAGTAEQYAVVLGAVHPDGLLPAGQLSSAAGPCDGGWVISAIWESRQAFETFVADRLMPALSGVEGGFTTAPEEHLADLTLYQTA
;
A
#
# COMPACT_ATOMS: atom_id res chain seq x y z
N MET A 1 3.33 -17.32 -4.91
CA MET A 1 4.67 -16.81 -4.58
C MET A 1 4.46 -15.48 -3.91
N PRO A 2 5.16 -15.18 -2.79
CA PRO A 2 5.03 -13.88 -2.15
C PRO A 2 5.30 -12.75 -3.13
N PHE A 3 4.61 -11.63 -2.97
CA PHE A 3 4.59 -10.56 -3.95
C PHE A 3 4.79 -9.21 -3.28
N LEU A 4 5.76 -8.44 -3.77
CA LEU A 4 6.04 -7.08 -3.33
C LEU A 4 5.22 -6.09 -4.16
N MET A 5 4.58 -5.17 -3.45
CA MET A 5 4.18 -3.88 -4.00
C MET A 5 4.97 -2.80 -3.28
N THR A 6 5.55 -1.89 -4.05
CA THR A 6 6.04 -0.60 -3.55
C THR A 6 5.41 0.52 -4.36
N HIS A 7 4.83 1.48 -3.66
CA HIS A 7 4.24 2.69 -4.22
C HIS A 7 4.99 3.90 -3.64
N PHE A 8 5.58 4.70 -4.53
CA PHE A 8 6.16 5.98 -4.18
C PHE A 8 5.24 7.11 -4.67
N TYR A 9 4.92 8.04 -3.76
CA TYR A 9 4.13 9.22 -4.06
C TYR A 9 5.02 10.46 -3.96
N PRO A 10 5.44 11.04 -5.09
CA PRO A 10 6.20 12.29 -5.11
C PRO A 10 5.46 13.39 -4.34
N ALA A 11 6.18 14.08 -3.46
CA ALA A 11 5.67 15.10 -2.54
C ALA A 11 4.51 14.64 -1.63
N GLY A 12 4.28 13.33 -1.49
CA GLY A 12 3.29 12.77 -0.59
C GLY A 12 3.58 13.10 0.88
N THR A 13 2.54 13.36 1.66
CA THR A 13 2.68 13.74 3.08
C THR A 13 2.08 12.72 4.05
N ALA A 14 2.45 12.84 5.33
CA ALA A 14 1.90 12.01 6.40
C ALA A 14 0.39 12.22 6.57
N GLU A 15 -0.10 13.45 6.38
CA GLU A 15 -1.52 13.80 6.48
C GLU A 15 -2.32 13.14 5.36
N GLN A 16 -1.82 13.19 4.12
CA GLN A 16 -2.44 12.51 2.98
C GLN A 16 -2.46 11.00 3.21
N TYR A 17 -1.35 10.44 3.71
CA TYR A 17 -1.28 9.03 4.03
C TYR A 17 -2.27 8.63 5.13
N ALA A 18 -2.39 9.41 6.20
CA ALA A 18 -3.32 9.13 7.30
C ALA A 18 -4.78 9.09 6.82
N VAL A 19 -5.14 9.97 5.88
CA VAL A 19 -6.45 9.97 5.22
C VAL A 19 -6.68 8.69 4.42
N VAL A 20 -5.73 8.30 3.57
CA VAL A 20 -5.81 7.04 2.80
C VAL A 20 -5.86 5.83 3.73
N LEU A 21 -5.01 5.80 4.76
CA LEU A 21 -4.94 4.70 5.72
C LEU A 21 -6.25 4.55 6.49
N GLY A 22 -6.88 5.65 6.94
CA GLY A 22 -8.17 5.60 7.62
C GLY A 22 -9.31 5.07 6.73
N ALA A 23 -9.29 5.38 5.43
CA ALA A 23 -10.26 4.85 4.47
C ALA A 23 -10.02 3.38 4.15
N VAL A 24 -8.76 2.97 4.01
CA VAL A 24 -8.39 1.64 3.52
C VAL A 24 -8.24 0.62 4.65
N HIS A 25 -7.71 1.00 5.82
CA HIS A 25 -7.51 0.17 7.00
C HIS A 25 -8.10 0.83 8.27
N PRO A 26 -9.42 1.02 8.35
CA PRO A 26 -10.05 1.75 9.46
C PRO A 26 -9.77 1.14 10.84
N ASP A 27 -9.60 -0.18 10.91
CA ASP A 27 -9.33 -0.91 12.15
C ASP A 27 -7.83 -1.10 12.43
N GLY A 28 -6.95 -0.55 11.59
CA GLY A 28 -5.49 -0.72 11.68
C GLY A 28 -5.00 -2.14 11.37
N LEU A 29 -5.88 -3.03 10.91
CA LEU A 29 -5.57 -4.42 10.58
C LEU A 29 -5.21 -4.57 9.10
N LEU A 30 -4.29 -5.50 8.81
CA LEU A 30 -3.96 -5.88 7.44
C LEU A 30 -5.10 -6.73 6.84
N PRO A 31 -5.47 -6.54 5.56
CA PRO A 31 -6.42 -7.38 4.85
C PRO A 31 -5.89 -8.80 4.69
N ALA A 32 -6.80 -9.73 4.41
CA ALA A 32 -6.45 -11.10 4.08
C ALA A 32 -5.42 -11.13 2.93
N GLY A 33 -4.40 -11.98 3.08
CA GLY A 33 -3.34 -12.14 2.09
C GLY A 33 -2.22 -11.10 2.14
N GLN A 34 -2.32 -10.03 2.95
CA GLN A 34 -1.21 -9.11 3.18
C GLN A 34 -0.37 -9.59 4.37
N LEU A 35 0.90 -9.87 4.12
CA LEU A 35 1.86 -10.40 5.09
C LEU A 35 2.54 -9.30 5.91
N SER A 36 2.78 -8.15 5.29
CA SER A 36 3.30 -6.96 5.97
C SER A 36 2.94 -5.71 5.19
N SER A 37 2.89 -4.59 5.90
CA SER A 37 2.76 -3.26 5.33
C SER A 37 3.61 -2.31 6.14
N ALA A 38 4.37 -1.47 5.45
CA ALA A 38 5.19 -0.41 6.02
C ALA A 38 5.05 0.83 5.14
N ALA A 39 5.02 2.00 5.76
CA ALA A 39 4.96 3.25 5.04
C ALA A 39 5.67 4.35 5.82
N GLY A 40 6.14 5.38 5.13
CA GLY A 40 6.81 6.49 5.78
C GLY A 40 7.32 7.56 4.81
N PRO A 41 7.83 8.68 5.37
CA PRO A 41 8.49 9.69 4.57
C PRO A 41 9.80 9.12 4.02
N CYS A 42 10.13 9.54 2.80
CA CYS A 42 11.39 9.24 2.13
C CYS A 42 11.83 10.45 1.30
N ASP A 43 13.02 10.38 0.71
CA ASP A 43 13.54 11.48 -0.09
C ASP A 43 12.58 11.83 -1.23
N GLY A 44 12.06 13.05 -1.21
CA GLY A 44 11.16 13.56 -2.25
C GLY A 44 9.69 13.14 -2.12
N GLY A 45 9.28 12.40 -1.10
CA GLY A 45 7.86 12.04 -0.94
C GLY A 45 7.55 10.98 0.11
N TRP A 46 6.55 10.15 -0.19
CA TRP A 46 6.07 9.09 0.70
C TRP A 46 6.18 7.73 0.05
N VAL A 47 6.67 6.73 0.79
CA VAL A 47 6.74 5.35 0.32
C VAL A 47 5.74 4.49 1.08
N ILE A 48 5.09 3.59 0.36
CA ILE A 48 4.31 2.48 0.91
C ILE A 48 4.91 1.21 0.34
N SER A 49 5.19 0.24 1.20
CA SER A 49 5.67 -1.09 0.80
C SER A 49 4.83 -2.15 1.50
N ALA A 50 4.32 -3.09 0.72
CA ALA A 50 3.56 -4.20 1.24
C ALA A 50 3.95 -5.52 0.59
N ILE A 51 4.04 -6.56 1.42
CA ILE A 51 4.27 -7.93 0.97
C ILE A 51 2.95 -8.68 1.05
N TRP A 52 2.62 -9.38 -0.02
CA TRP A 52 1.41 -10.18 -0.17
C TRP A 52 1.74 -11.65 -0.33
N GLU A 53 0.80 -12.53 -0.01
CA GLU A 53 0.91 -13.99 -0.25
C GLU A 53 1.02 -14.31 -1.74
N SER A 54 0.39 -13.49 -2.59
CA SER A 54 0.41 -13.62 -4.04
C SER A 54 0.05 -12.31 -4.74
N ARG A 55 0.40 -12.21 -6.03
CA ARG A 55 -0.06 -11.15 -6.93
C ARG A 55 -1.59 -11.07 -6.98
N GLN A 56 -2.27 -12.21 -7.01
CA GLN A 56 -3.73 -12.26 -7.03
C GLN A 56 -4.34 -11.65 -5.76
N ALA A 57 -3.78 -11.93 -4.58
CA ALA A 57 -4.25 -11.34 -3.32
C ALA A 57 -4.12 -9.80 -3.34
N PHE A 58 -3.01 -9.27 -3.85
CA PHE A 58 -2.82 -7.84 -4.06
C PHE A 58 -3.88 -7.26 -5.03
N GLU A 59 -4.08 -7.88 -6.19
CA GLU A 59 -5.02 -7.40 -7.20
C GLU A 59 -6.47 -7.41 -6.71
N THR A 60 -6.88 -8.46 -5.98
CA THR A 60 -8.20 -8.52 -5.34
C THR A 60 -8.36 -7.39 -4.33
N PHE A 61 -7.36 -7.12 -3.50
CA PHE A 61 -7.40 -5.98 -2.59
C PHE A 61 -7.51 -4.64 -3.33
N VAL A 62 -6.77 -4.48 -4.44
CA VAL A 62 -6.83 -3.25 -5.24
C VAL A 62 -8.24 -3.03 -5.79
N ALA A 63 -8.82 -4.05 -6.41
CA ALA A 63 -10.12 -3.98 -7.06
C ALA A 63 -11.27 -3.82 -6.06
N ASP A 64 -11.27 -4.60 -4.98
CA ASP A 64 -12.44 -4.72 -4.10
C ASP A 64 -12.41 -3.74 -2.93
N ARG A 65 -11.23 -3.19 -2.58
CA ARG A 65 -11.07 -2.34 -1.40
C ARG A 65 -10.37 -1.02 -1.70
N LEU A 66 -9.17 -1.04 -2.27
CA LEU A 66 -8.37 0.17 -2.46
C LEU A 66 -9.04 1.18 -3.40
N MET A 67 -9.36 0.76 -4.64
CA MET A 67 -9.94 1.66 -5.63
C MET A 67 -11.31 2.21 -5.21
N PRO A 68 -12.23 1.40 -4.66
CA PRO A 68 -13.47 1.92 -4.07
C PRO A 68 -13.22 2.94 -2.96
N ALA A 69 -12.29 2.66 -2.03
CA ALA A 69 -11.99 3.58 -0.93
C ALA A 69 -11.39 4.92 -1.42
N LEU A 70 -10.46 4.87 -2.37
CA LEU A 70 -9.83 6.07 -2.94
C LEU A 70 -10.82 6.95 -3.71
N SER A 71 -11.84 6.35 -4.35
CA SER A 71 -12.86 7.13 -5.09
C SER A 71 -13.69 8.07 -4.20
N GLY A 72 -13.77 7.79 -2.89
CA GLY A 72 -14.55 8.56 -1.93
C GLY A 72 -13.72 9.39 -0.96
N VAL A 73 -12.38 9.38 -1.09
CA VAL A 73 -11.50 10.03 -0.11
C VAL A 73 -11.08 11.43 -0.57
N GLU A 74 -11.34 12.42 0.27
CA GLU A 74 -10.86 13.80 0.07
C GLU A 74 -9.60 14.03 0.89
N GLY A 75 -8.56 14.64 0.30
CA GLY A 75 -7.31 14.95 0.98
C GLY A 75 -6.29 13.81 1.02
N GLY A 76 -6.52 12.71 0.30
CA GLY A 76 -5.52 11.68 0.06
C GLY A 76 -4.43 12.12 -0.93
N PHE A 77 -3.62 11.17 -1.41
CA PHE A 77 -2.64 11.44 -2.47
C PHE A 77 -3.33 11.91 -3.75
N THR A 78 -2.74 12.91 -4.41
CA THR A 78 -3.34 13.59 -5.56
C THR A 78 -2.88 13.05 -6.91
N THR A 79 -1.83 12.23 -6.92
CA THR A 79 -1.30 11.59 -8.12
C THR A 79 -1.28 10.08 -7.96
N ALA A 80 -1.28 9.36 -9.08
CA ALA A 80 -0.94 7.95 -9.08
C ALA A 80 0.50 7.76 -8.54
N PRO A 81 0.79 6.66 -7.84
CA PRO A 81 2.14 6.37 -7.41
C PRO A 81 3.03 5.95 -8.58
N GLU A 82 4.33 6.13 -8.40
CA GLU A 82 5.33 5.35 -9.11
C GLU A 82 5.33 3.94 -8.51
N GLU A 83 5.07 2.94 -9.34
CA GLU A 83 4.85 1.56 -8.91
C GLU A 83 6.02 0.65 -9.26
N HIS A 84 6.42 -0.16 -8.27
CA HIS A 84 7.37 -1.25 -8.44
C HIS A 84 6.79 -2.54 -7.86
N LEU A 85 6.70 -3.55 -8.71
CA LEU A 85 6.12 -4.86 -8.39
C LEU A 85 7.17 -5.96 -8.59
N ALA A 86 7.18 -6.96 -7.71
CA ALA A 86 8.08 -8.09 -7.84
C ALA A 86 7.54 -9.36 -7.19
N ASP A 87 7.80 -10.51 -7.81
CA ASP A 87 7.72 -11.80 -7.12
C ASP A 87 8.92 -11.97 -6.18
N LEU A 88 8.68 -12.43 -4.96
CA LEU A 88 9.67 -12.50 -3.90
C LEU A 88 9.98 -13.93 -3.45
N THR A 89 11.22 -14.14 -3.05
CA THR A 89 11.61 -15.18 -2.09
C THR A 89 11.80 -14.52 -0.73
N LEU A 90 11.06 -14.96 0.29
CA LEU A 90 11.13 -14.40 1.64
C LEU A 90 12.14 -15.18 2.48
N TYR A 91 12.98 -14.43 3.21
CA TYR A 91 13.89 -14.98 4.20
C TYR A 91 13.49 -14.42 5.57
N GLN A 92 13.44 -15.28 6.58
CA GLN A 92 13.13 -14.89 7.96
C GLN A 92 14.42 -14.84 8.78
N THR A 93 14.50 -13.92 9.73
CA THR A 93 15.53 -13.98 10.76
C THR A 93 15.25 -15.17 11.68
N ALA A 94 16.31 -15.77 12.21
CA ALA A 94 16.22 -16.87 13.18
C ALA A 94 15.56 -16.43 14.50
#